data_AF-A0A842XF88-F1
#
_entry.id   AF-A0A842XF88-F1
#
_cell.length_a   1.000
_cell.length_b   1.000
_cell.length_c   1.000
_cell.angle_alpha   90.00
_cell.angle_beta   90.00
_cell.angle_gamma   90.00
#
_symmetry.space_group_name_H-M   'P 1'
#
loop_
_entity.id
_entity.type
_entity.pdbx_description
1 polymer ?
#
loop_
_entity_poly.entity_id
_entity_poly.type
_entity_poly.pdbx_seq_one_letter_code
_entity_poly.pdbx_strand_id
1 'polypeptide(L)'
;GNSLTDPNQICELKVQDVIIPLKSAEYFVRVANFLDELLEKVYELPPYYKVKRVDDLVGHLVVGLAPHTSVGILGRIIGFTRLNVCYAHPLWHSAKRRDCDGDEDTLMLALDTILSFSKAYLPAQIGGIMDAPLFIIPVVNPLEVQRQAHEVDVAATYPSLFYEKTWQKAAPQKVSELIDLIEHRLNTAAQFQGFKYTIPVSDINMGNDESVYKKLGRMINKLHSQLTLAEKIEAVDAEMVAKKVLTTHFIRDIAGNLRAFTTQNFRCKSCNKRFRRLPLRGKCPDCGGAVTLTVYRGGIEKYLEAAHQLVQKYGLSEYYAQRLFLVEEEIRSLFEGNKPRQVSLADFVG
;
A
#
# COMPACT_ATOMS: atom_id res chain seq x y z
N GLY A 1 0.49 30.90 22.32
CA GLY A 1 -0.13 31.24 21.03
C GLY A 1 -1.28 32.20 21.27
N ASN A 2 -1.86 32.74 20.19
CA ASN A 2 -3.08 33.56 20.25
C ASN A 2 -4.31 32.70 20.61
N SER A 3 -5.38 33.31 21.09
CA SER A 3 -6.64 32.62 21.35
C SER A 3 -7.30 32.15 20.04
N LEU A 4 -7.81 30.91 20.04
CA LEU A 4 -8.51 30.32 18.89
C LEU A 4 -9.89 30.97 18.75
N THR A 5 -10.05 31.80 17.73
CA THR A 5 -11.24 32.63 17.47
C THR A 5 -11.69 32.57 16.01
N ASP A 6 -10.79 32.21 15.09
CA ASP A 6 -11.07 32.09 13.65
C ASP A 6 -10.79 30.65 13.20
N PRO A 7 -11.73 30.00 12.47
CA PRO A 7 -11.54 28.64 11.95
C PRO A 7 -10.35 28.48 10.99
N ASN A 8 -9.84 29.57 10.40
CA ASN A 8 -8.67 29.55 9.53
C ASN A 8 -7.34 29.63 10.28
N GLN A 9 -7.38 29.75 11.62
CA GLN A 9 -6.16 29.76 12.42
C GLN A 9 -5.50 28.38 12.42
N ILE A 10 -4.19 28.38 12.19
CA ILE A 10 -3.39 27.17 12.29
C ILE A 10 -3.26 26.79 13.76
N CYS A 11 -3.70 25.58 14.09
CA CYS A 11 -3.56 24.98 15.40
C CYS A 11 -2.54 23.85 15.35
N GLU A 12 -1.68 23.78 16.36
CA GLU A 12 -0.71 22.69 16.49
C GLU A 12 -1.41 21.39 16.88
N LEU A 13 -1.23 20.35 16.07
CA LEU A 13 -1.74 19.01 16.35
C LEU A 13 -1.04 18.41 17.56
N LYS A 14 -1.81 17.97 18.57
CA LYS A 14 -1.24 17.28 19.73
C LYS A 14 -0.81 15.86 19.36
N VAL A 15 0.17 15.33 20.10
CA VAL A 15 0.89 14.10 19.74
C VAL A 15 -0.04 12.92 19.43
N GLN A 16 -1.07 12.66 20.23
CA GLN A 16 -1.96 11.50 20.05
C GLN A 16 -3.29 11.84 19.38
N ASP A 17 -3.43 13.06 18.84
CA ASP A 17 -4.61 13.42 18.06
C ASP A 17 -4.43 12.97 16.60
N VAL A 18 -5.49 12.39 16.04
CA VAL A 18 -5.50 11.84 14.69
C VAL A 18 -6.66 12.40 13.87
N ILE A 19 -6.42 12.58 12.57
CA ILE A 19 -7.41 12.96 11.57
C ILE A 19 -7.51 11.79 10.60
N ILE A 20 -8.67 11.14 10.59
CA ILE A 20 -8.86 9.85 9.90
C ILE A 20 -9.59 10.03 8.57
N PRO A 21 -9.43 9.11 7.60
CA PRO A 21 -10.21 9.14 6.36
C PRO A 21 -11.72 9.08 6.63
N LEU A 22 -12.51 9.85 5.88
CA LEU A 22 -13.96 9.84 5.99
C LEU A 22 -14.55 8.44 5.81
N LYS A 23 -13.99 7.66 4.87
CA LYS A 23 -14.39 6.25 4.62
C LYS A 23 -14.14 5.35 5.84
N SER A 24 -13.06 5.60 6.59
CA SER A 24 -12.78 4.87 7.83
C SER A 24 -13.78 5.27 8.92
N ALA A 25 -14.13 6.55 9.00
CA ALA A 25 -15.12 7.03 9.96
C ALA A 25 -16.53 6.49 9.66
N GLU A 26 -16.96 6.43 8.41
CA GLU A 26 -18.22 5.78 7.99
C GLU A 26 -18.25 4.29 8.36
N TYR A 27 -17.10 3.61 8.32
CA TYR A 27 -16.99 2.25 8.82
C TYR A 27 -17.09 2.21 10.36
N PHE A 28 -16.42 3.12 11.06
CA PHE A 28 -16.49 3.20 12.52
C PHE A 28 -17.87 3.53 13.07
N VAL A 29 -18.71 4.29 12.36
CA VAL A 29 -20.13 4.46 12.76
C VAL A 29 -20.83 3.10 12.83
N ARG A 30 -20.57 2.20 11.86
CA ARG A 30 -21.14 0.85 11.87
C ARG A 30 -20.57 -0.02 13.00
N VAL A 31 -19.27 0.08 13.26
CA VAL A 31 -18.62 -0.64 14.37
C VAL A 31 -19.14 -0.14 15.72
N ALA A 32 -19.27 1.17 15.90
CA ALA A 32 -19.81 1.79 17.11
C ALA A 32 -21.25 1.32 17.39
N ASN A 33 -22.12 1.32 16.36
CA ASN A 33 -23.48 0.79 16.48
C ASN A 33 -23.50 -0.70 16.83
N PHE A 34 -22.61 -1.50 16.22
CA PHE A 34 -22.46 -2.91 16.57
C PHE A 34 -22.05 -3.09 18.04
N LEU A 35 -21.08 -2.31 18.53
CA LEU A 35 -20.63 -2.38 19.91
C LEU A 35 -21.70 -1.95 20.90
N ASP A 36 -22.47 -0.91 20.58
CA ASP A 36 -23.60 -0.48 21.40
C ASP A 36 -24.68 -1.56 21.47
N GLU A 37 -25.05 -2.17 20.33
CA GLU A 37 -25.99 -3.30 20.32
C GLU A 37 -25.43 -4.52 21.08
N LEU A 38 -24.13 -4.78 20.98
CA LEU A 38 -23.45 -5.86 21.71
C LEU A 38 -23.50 -5.61 23.22
N LEU A 39 -23.23 -4.38 23.66
CA LEU A 39 -23.34 -3.98 25.07
C LEU A 39 -24.76 -4.17 25.60
N GLU A 40 -25.77 -3.67 24.87
CA GLU A 40 -27.16 -3.74 25.32
C GLU A 40 -27.71 -5.17 25.30
N LYS A 41 -27.53 -5.90 24.19
CA LYS A 41 -28.20 -7.18 23.96
C LYS A 41 -27.47 -8.38 24.56
N VAL A 42 -26.15 -8.32 24.70
CA VAL A 42 -25.34 -9.46 25.16
C VAL A 42 -24.78 -9.22 26.55
N TYR A 43 -24.30 -8.01 26.82
CA TYR A 43 -23.71 -7.69 28.12
C TYR A 43 -24.68 -7.02 29.10
N GLU A 44 -25.90 -6.69 28.67
CA GLU A 44 -26.92 -5.99 29.47
C GLU A 44 -26.41 -4.66 30.07
N LEU A 45 -25.52 -3.99 29.34
CA LEU A 45 -24.91 -2.72 29.70
C LEU A 45 -25.48 -1.57 28.84
N PRO A 46 -25.46 -0.33 29.36
CA PRO A 46 -25.87 0.82 28.55
C PRO A 46 -24.93 1.02 27.35
N PRO A 47 -25.44 1.55 26.22
CA PRO A 47 -24.63 1.80 25.05
C PRO A 47 -23.59 2.90 25.34
N TYR A 48 -22.42 2.77 24.75
CA TYR A 48 -21.25 3.60 25.04
C TYR A 48 -21.07 4.74 24.03
N TYR A 49 -21.08 4.43 22.74
CA TYR A 49 -20.75 5.39 21.68
C TYR A 49 -21.93 6.32 21.36
N LYS A 50 -23.13 5.76 21.17
CA LYS A 50 -24.36 6.46 20.78
C LYS A 50 -24.19 7.34 19.53
N VAL A 51 -23.31 6.91 18.63
CA VAL A 51 -22.89 7.63 17.42
C VAL A 51 -23.94 7.47 16.33
N LYS A 52 -24.45 8.57 15.78
CA LYS A 52 -25.41 8.56 14.64
C LYS A 52 -24.78 9.05 13.36
N ARG A 53 -23.85 9.98 13.47
CA ARG A 53 -23.14 10.61 12.36
C ARG A 53 -21.64 10.52 12.57
N VAL A 54 -20.90 10.68 11.48
CA VAL A 54 -19.43 10.69 11.52
C VAL A 54 -18.90 11.75 12.49
N ASP A 55 -19.53 12.93 12.54
CA ASP A 55 -19.16 14.03 13.43
C ASP A 55 -19.17 13.65 14.91
N ASP A 56 -20.02 12.69 15.31
CA ASP A 56 -20.12 12.22 16.70
C ASP A 56 -18.89 11.39 17.12
N LEU A 57 -18.05 10.94 16.18
CA LEU A 57 -16.82 10.20 16.48
C LEU A 57 -15.71 11.10 17.03
N VAL A 58 -15.82 12.42 16.91
CA VAL A 58 -14.82 13.37 17.42
C VAL A 58 -14.73 13.26 18.94
N GLY A 59 -13.50 13.05 19.44
CA GLY A 59 -13.21 12.85 20.85
C GLY A 59 -13.16 11.38 21.28
N HIS A 60 -13.69 10.44 20.48
CA HIS A 60 -13.56 9.03 20.77
C HIS A 60 -12.14 8.52 20.53
N LEU A 61 -11.77 7.51 21.31
CA LEU A 61 -10.44 6.92 21.29
C LEU A 61 -10.36 5.78 20.28
N VAL A 62 -9.23 5.74 19.59
CA VAL A 62 -8.84 4.69 18.66
C VAL A 62 -7.50 4.09 19.08
N VAL A 63 -7.27 2.86 18.67
CA VAL A 63 -5.97 2.20 18.78
C VAL A 63 -5.42 2.07 17.38
N GLY A 64 -4.26 2.69 17.14
CA GLY A 64 -3.48 2.47 15.94
C GLY A 64 -2.55 1.27 16.13
N LEU A 65 -2.53 0.35 15.19
CA LEU A 65 -1.67 -0.83 15.22
C LEU A 65 -1.00 -1.04 13.85
N ALA A 66 0.33 -1.00 13.87
CA ALA A 66 1.12 -1.26 12.70
C ALA A 66 1.17 -2.77 12.40
N PRO A 67 0.98 -3.18 11.12
CA PRO A 67 1.45 -4.47 10.64
C PRO A 67 2.87 -4.80 11.09
N HIS A 68 3.09 -6.07 11.37
CA HIS A 68 4.28 -6.68 11.95
C HIS A 68 4.61 -6.21 13.38
N THR A 69 3.64 -5.69 14.11
CA THR A 69 3.80 -5.34 15.54
C THR A 69 2.67 -5.92 16.38
N SER A 70 2.83 -5.89 17.71
CA SER A 70 1.81 -6.37 18.66
C SER A 70 1.45 -5.34 19.73
N VAL A 71 1.86 -4.08 19.51
CA VAL A 71 1.68 -2.98 20.45
C VAL A 71 0.89 -1.89 19.75
N GLY A 72 -0.35 -1.69 20.21
CA GLY A 72 -1.22 -0.61 19.75
C GLY A 72 -0.88 0.70 20.48
N ILE A 73 -1.04 1.82 19.78
CA ILE A 73 -0.88 3.16 20.37
C ILE A 73 -2.25 3.83 20.40
N LEU A 74 -2.63 4.34 21.58
CA LEU A 74 -3.87 5.06 21.75
C LEU A 74 -3.81 6.41 21.00
N GLY A 75 -4.91 6.77 20.35
CA GLY A 75 -5.10 8.05 19.71
C GLY A 75 -6.52 8.56 19.91
N ARG A 76 -6.75 9.85 19.65
CA ARG A 76 -8.05 10.50 19.74
C ARG A 76 -8.43 11.09 18.40
N ILE A 77 -9.63 10.79 17.92
CA ILE A 77 -10.14 11.37 16.68
C ILE A 77 -10.46 12.84 16.92
N ILE A 78 -9.90 13.75 16.11
CA ILE A 78 -10.21 15.19 16.18
C ILE A 78 -10.82 15.74 14.89
N GLY A 79 -10.86 14.95 13.82
CA GLY A 79 -11.40 15.37 12.54
C GLY A 79 -11.26 14.32 11.46
N PHE A 80 -11.67 14.71 10.25
CA PHE A 80 -11.73 13.82 9.09
C PHE A 80 -11.06 14.44 7.86
N THR A 81 -10.53 13.59 7.00
CA THR A 81 -10.01 13.98 5.69
C THR A 81 -10.74 13.24 4.57
N ARG A 82 -10.85 13.90 3.41
CA ARG A 82 -11.40 13.28 2.19
C ARG A 82 -10.42 12.30 1.52
N LEU A 83 -9.14 12.45 1.83
CA LEU A 83 -8.07 11.62 1.30
C LEU A 83 -8.04 10.26 2.01
N ASN A 84 -7.52 9.25 1.33
CA ASN A 84 -7.38 7.90 1.90
C ASN A 84 -6.07 7.78 2.72
N VAL A 85 -5.82 8.73 3.63
CA VAL A 85 -4.61 8.83 4.45
C VAL A 85 -4.98 9.16 5.89
N CYS A 86 -4.28 8.55 6.86
CA CYS A 86 -4.40 8.91 8.27
C CYS A 86 -3.35 9.97 8.62
N TYR A 87 -3.79 11.19 8.95
CA TYR A 87 -2.89 12.22 9.45
C TYR A 87 -2.77 12.12 10.96
N ALA A 88 -1.54 12.13 11.44
CA ALA A 88 -1.22 12.12 12.85
C ALA A 88 0.13 12.80 13.06
N HIS A 89 0.44 13.10 14.31
CA HIS A 89 1.75 13.61 14.67
C HIS A 89 2.85 12.58 14.31
N PRO A 90 4.03 12.99 13.79
CA PRO A 90 5.12 12.06 13.43
C PRO A 90 5.53 11.11 14.57
N LEU A 91 5.56 11.63 15.81
CA LEU A 91 5.83 10.83 17.01
C LEU A 91 4.81 9.70 17.23
N TRP A 92 3.54 9.90 16.86
CA TRP A 92 2.50 8.85 16.96
C TRP A 92 2.69 7.76 15.91
N HIS A 93 3.07 8.14 14.69
CA HIS A 93 3.47 7.19 13.64
C HIS A 93 4.70 6.39 14.05
N SER A 94 5.76 7.06 14.50
CA SER A 94 6.97 6.39 14.93
C SER A 94 6.80 5.53 16.19
N ALA A 95 5.92 5.91 17.12
CA ALA A 95 5.58 5.06 18.27
C ALA A 95 4.99 3.71 17.85
N LYS A 96 4.33 3.65 16.69
CA LYS A 96 3.83 2.41 16.07
C LYS A 96 4.87 1.68 15.24
N ARG A 97 6.14 2.11 15.22
CA ARG A 97 7.19 1.55 14.36
C ARG A 97 6.88 1.72 12.87
N ARG A 98 6.40 2.91 12.48
CA ARG A 98 6.12 3.28 11.09
C ARG A 98 7.17 4.27 10.60
N ASP A 99 7.71 3.97 9.41
CA ASP A 99 8.77 4.77 8.79
C ASP A 99 8.19 5.84 7.84
N CYS A 100 6.88 5.73 7.53
CA CYS A 100 6.11 6.68 6.73
C CYS A 100 6.62 6.88 5.29
N ASP A 101 7.26 5.87 4.71
CA ASP A 101 7.74 5.84 3.31
C ASP A 101 6.76 5.16 2.34
N GLY A 102 5.51 4.99 2.75
CA GLY A 102 4.45 4.28 2.01
C GLY A 102 3.74 3.20 2.83
N ASP A 103 4.07 3.10 4.12
CA ASP A 103 3.46 2.14 5.04
C ASP A 103 1.94 2.28 5.19
N GLU A 104 1.30 1.13 5.34
CA GLU A 104 -0.11 1.01 5.73
C GLU A 104 -0.24 0.75 7.24
N ASP A 105 -1.35 1.22 7.81
CA ASP A 105 -1.59 1.18 9.24
C ASP A 105 -3.06 0.84 9.54
N THR A 106 -3.29 0.21 10.69
CA THR A 106 -4.63 -0.21 11.11
C THR A 106 -5.14 0.70 12.21
N LEU A 107 -6.41 1.11 12.11
CA LEU A 107 -7.11 1.81 13.18
C LEU A 107 -8.29 0.96 13.65
N MET A 108 -8.45 0.85 14.97
CA MET A 108 -9.57 0.18 15.61
C MET A 108 -10.18 1.10 16.66
N LEU A 109 -11.49 1.00 16.91
CA LEU A 109 -12.10 1.70 18.04
C LEU A 109 -11.58 1.11 19.37
N ALA A 110 -11.25 1.95 20.34
CA ALA A 110 -10.59 1.47 21.56
C ALA A 110 -11.42 0.42 22.33
N LEU A 111 -12.74 0.62 22.44
CA LEU A 111 -13.60 -0.35 23.12
C LEU A 111 -13.68 -1.70 22.36
N ASP A 112 -13.65 -1.66 21.02
CA ASP A 112 -13.63 -2.86 20.18
C ASP A 112 -12.43 -3.75 20.51
N THR A 113 -11.25 -3.12 20.58
CA THR A 113 -10.00 -3.82 20.88
C THR A 113 -9.99 -4.47 22.26
N ILE A 114 -10.77 -3.97 23.21
CA ILE A 114 -10.83 -4.50 24.57
C ILE A 114 -11.90 -5.60 24.67
N LEU A 115 -13.07 -5.39 24.06
CA LEU A 115 -14.20 -6.33 24.18
C LEU A 115 -14.03 -7.56 23.28
N SER A 116 -13.58 -7.37 22.04
CA SER A 116 -13.60 -8.43 21.02
C SER A 116 -12.27 -9.19 20.89
N PHE A 117 -11.21 -8.71 21.52
CA PHE A 117 -9.91 -9.37 21.47
C PHE A 117 -9.78 -10.47 22.53
N SER A 118 -9.29 -11.64 22.10
CA SER A 118 -8.82 -12.69 22.99
C SER A 118 -7.64 -13.42 22.38
N LYS A 119 -6.63 -13.74 23.21
CA LYS A 119 -5.48 -14.56 22.79
C LYS A 119 -5.90 -15.95 22.31
N ALA A 120 -7.06 -16.44 22.75
CA ALA A 120 -7.60 -17.73 22.33
C ALA A 120 -7.96 -17.78 20.83
N TYR A 121 -8.16 -16.62 20.19
CA TYR A 121 -8.45 -16.53 18.77
C TYR A 121 -7.20 -16.45 17.89
N LEU A 122 -6.02 -16.31 18.49
CA LEU A 122 -4.78 -16.19 17.75
C LEU A 122 -4.37 -17.55 17.15
N PRO A 123 -3.92 -17.59 15.89
CA PRO A 123 -3.49 -18.84 15.28
C PRO A 123 -2.24 -19.38 15.99
N ALA A 124 -2.23 -20.68 16.27
CA ALA A 124 -1.12 -21.36 16.95
C ALA A 124 0.18 -21.47 16.12
N GLN A 125 0.21 -20.92 14.91
CA GLN A 125 1.37 -20.94 14.02
C GLN A 125 2.36 -19.82 14.38
N ILE A 126 3.63 -20.04 14.03
CA ILE A 126 4.70 -19.03 14.21
C ILE A 126 4.31 -17.76 13.44
N GLY A 127 4.36 -16.62 14.12
CA GLY A 127 3.94 -15.32 13.56
C GLY A 127 2.46 -14.99 13.76
N GLY A 128 1.65 -15.91 14.30
CA GLY A 128 0.23 -15.67 14.58
C GLY A 128 -0.07 -14.62 15.65
N ILE A 129 0.95 -14.16 16.36
CA ILE A 129 0.88 -13.12 17.39
C ILE A 129 1.09 -11.72 16.81
N MET A 130 1.69 -11.64 15.62
CA MET A 130 1.87 -10.37 14.91
C MET A 130 0.50 -9.85 14.48
N ASP A 131 0.34 -8.53 14.41
CA ASP A 131 -0.88 -7.84 13.99
C ASP A 131 -2.04 -7.95 14.98
N ALA A 132 -1.76 -8.38 16.22
CA ALA A 132 -2.70 -8.43 17.32
C ALA A 132 -2.37 -7.38 18.40
N PRO A 133 -3.34 -6.62 18.91
CA PRO A 133 -3.12 -5.59 19.94
C PRO A 133 -2.90 -6.24 21.33
N LEU A 134 -1.78 -6.94 21.53
CA LEU A 134 -1.46 -7.57 22.81
C LEU A 134 -1.22 -6.58 23.93
N PHE A 135 -0.64 -5.43 23.59
CA PHE A 135 -0.36 -4.33 24.51
C PHE A 135 -0.90 -3.03 23.91
N ILE A 136 -1.31 -2.11 24.76
CA ILE A 136 -1.74 -0.78 24.36
C ILE A 136 -0.91 0.23 25.15
N ILE A 137 -0.22 1.12 24.44
CA ILE A 137 0.49 2.24 25.04
C ILE A 137 -0.49 3.43 25.11
N PRO A 138 -0.83 3.89 26.33
CA PRO A 138 -1.79 4.99 26.50
C PRO A 138 -1.18 6.35 26.24
N VAL A 139 0.14 6.51 26.45
CA VAL A 139 0.85 7.79 26.34
C VAL A 139 2.13 7.60 25.53
N VAL A 140 2.30 8.41 24.48
CA VAL A 140 3.52 8.38 23.65
C VAL A 140 4.66 9.11 24.35
N ASN A 141 5.75 8.39 24.63
CA ASN A 141 7.01 8.98 25.12
C ASN A 141 7.95 9.28 23.93
N PRO A 142 8.26 10.56 23.61
CA PRO A 142 9.13 10.91 22.50
C PRO A 142 10.57 10.37 22.62
N LEU A 143 11.00 9.95 23.80
CA LEU A 143 12.32 9.31 23.99
C LEU A 143 12.37 7.87 23.46
N GLU A 144 11.24 7.17 23.41
CA GLU A 144 11.17 5.73 23.11
C GLU A 144 10.84 5.45 21.63
N VAL A 145 10.47 6.49 20.88
CA VAL A 145 10.18 6.36 19.45
C VAL A 145 11.44 6.11 18.63
N GLN A 146 11.28 5.78 17.34
CA GLN A 146 12.42 5.52 16.47
C GLN A 146 13.22 6.80 16.21
N ARG A 147 14.54 6.63 16.00
CA ARG A 147 15.48 7.71 15.69
C ARG A 147 15.04 8.59 14.51
N GLN A 148 14.38 8.02 13.50
CA GLN A 148 13.90 8.79 12.34
C GLN A 148 12.97 9.94 12.74
N ALA A 149 12.14 9.76 13.78
CA ALA A 149 11.29 10.84 14.28
C ALA A 149 12.08 11.92 15.03
N HIS A 150 13.24 11.59 15.60
CA HIS A 150 14.12 12.56 16.26
C HIS A 150 14.79 13.50 15.24
N GLU A 151 15.00 13.02 14.02
CA GLU A 151 15.62 13.77 12.91
C GLU A 151 14.63 14.69 12.17
N VAL A 152 13.37 14.78 12.62
CA VAL A 152 12.38 15.71 12.05
C VAL A 152 12.72 17.14 12.46
N ASP A 153 12.82 18.00 11.46
CA ASP A 153 12.98 19.45 11.64
C ASP A 153 11.63 20.12 11.96
N VAL A 154 11.67 20.98 12.97
CA VAL A 154 10.52 21.70 13.52
C VAL A 154 10.72 23.21 13.56
N ALA A 155 11.73 23.73 12.84
CA ALA A 155 11.99 25.15 12.70
C ALA A 155 10.95 25.85 11.83
N ALA A 156 10.64 27.12 12.14
CA ALA A 156 9.78 27.95 11.28
C ALA A 156 10.50 28.48 10.03
N THR A 157 11.80 28.72 10.15
CA THR A 157 12.62 29.32 9.09
C THR A 157 14.03 28.80 9.23
N TYR A 158 14.67 28.49 8.10
CA TYR A 158 16.09 28.11 8.11
C TYR A 158 16.98 29.36 8.19
N PRO A 159 18.09 29.31 8.95
CA PRO A 159 19.05 30.41 8.99
C PRO A 159 19.78 30.55 7.64
N SER A 160 20.20 31.76 7.28
CA SER A 160 20.96 32.01 6.03
C SER A 160 22.20 31.11 5.91
N LEU A 161 22.89 30.90 7.03
CA LEU A 161 24.07 30.04 7.12
C LEU A 161 23.79 28.60 6.68
N PHE A 162 22.58 28.07 6.91
CA PHE A 162 22.19 26.75 6.42
C PHE A 162 22.30 26.69 4.89
N TYR A 163 21.72 27.68 4.21
CA TYR A 163 21.74 27.76 2.75
C TYR A 163 23.15 27.90 2.19
N GLU A 164 24.02 28.71 2.81
CA GLU A 164 25.42 28.84 2.40
C GLU A 164 26.20 27.52 2.53
N LYS A 165 25.93 26.75 3.59
CA LYS A 165 26.55 25.43 3.80
C LYS A 165 26.14 24.41 2.74
N THR A 166 24.95 24.55 2.14
CA THR A 166 24.53 23.68 1.02
C THR A 166 25.42 23.85 -0.21
N TRP A 167 25.89 25.06 -0.52
CA TRP A 167 26.83 25.30 -1.64
C TRP A 167 28.19 24.66 -1.41
N GLN A 168 28.60 24.55 -0.14
CA GLN A 168 29.84 23.87 0.26
C GLN A 168 29.70 22.34 0.27
N LYS A 169 28.50 21.80 -0.03
CA LYS A 169 28.18 20.37 0.07
C LYS A 169 28.53 19.81 1.47
N ALA A 170 28.30 20.61 2.51
CA ALA A 170 28.55 20.18 3.88
C ALA A 170 27.66 18.98 4.23
N ALA A 171 28.22 18.03 4.98
CA ALA A 171 27.46 16.88 5.44
C ALA A 171 26.36 17.32 6.44
N PRO A 172 25.15 16.73 6.39
CA PRO A 172 24.03 17.13 7.25
C PRO A 172 24.36 17.13 8.75
N GLN A 173 25.19 16.19 9.21
CA GLN A 173 25.59 16.07 10.61
C GLN A 173 26.39 17.27 11.13
N LYS A 174 27.05 18.03 10.25
CA LYS A 174 27.78 19.25 10.63
C LYS A 174 26.88 20.48 10.74
N VAL A 175 25.63 20.34 10.33
CA VAL A 175 24.67 21.41 10.13
C VAL A 175 23.42 21.18 10.99
N SER A 176 23.24 19.98 11.57
CA SER A 176 22.12 19.64 12.44
C SER A 176 21.96 20.62 13.59
N GLU A 177 23.04 21.04 14.23
CA GLU A 177 23.03 22.03 15.34
C GLU A 177 22.48 23.41 14.93
N LEU A 178 22.49 23.75 13.63
CA LEU A 178 21.95 25.00 13.13
C LEU A 178 20.42 24.96 12.97
N ILE A 179 19.82 23.77 13.03
CA ILE A 179 18.40 23.53 12.84
C ILE A 179 17.78 22.97 14.12
N ASP A 180 16.54 23.36 14.38
CA ASP A 180 15.78 22.87 15.51
C ASP A 180 15.14 21.52 15.17
N LEU A 181 15.77 20.44 15.65
CA LEU A 181 15.31 19.07 15.48
C LEU A 181 14.54 18.61 16.72
N ILE A 182 13.65 17.62 16.56
CA ILE A 182 12.96 16.99 17.70
C ILE A 182 13.97 16.43 18.72
N GLU A 183 15.10 15.88 18.25
CA GLU A 183 16.20 15.39 19.10
C GLU A 183 16.66 16.44 20.13
N HIS A 184 16.79 17.70 19.73
CA HIS A 184 17.28 18.79 20.59
C HIS A 184 16.29 19.18 21.69
N ARG A 185 15.02 18.75 21.56
CA ARG A 185 13.94 19.07 22.50
C ARG A 185 13.62 17.94 23.46
N LEU A 186 14.22 16.77 23.29
CA LEU A 186 14.02 15.60 24.15
C LEU A 186 14.37 15.91 25.61
N ASN A 187 13.66 15.30 26.57
CA ASN A 187 13.77 15.55 28.01
C ASN A 187 13.36 16.96 28.46
N THR A 188 12.78 17.78 27.58
CA THR A 188 12.24 19.09 27.93
C THR A 188 10.72 19.14 27.70
N ALA A 189 10.04 20.13 28.29
CA ALA A 189 8.61 20.32 28.05
C ALA A 189 8.28 20.64 26.57
N ALA A 190 9.27 21.07 25.78
CA ALA A 190 9.13 21.37 24.36
C ALA A 190 9.05 20.12 23.46
N GLN A 191 9.23 18.91 24.01
CA GLN A 191 9.10 17.66 23.24
C GLN A 191 7.67 17.32 22.79
N PHE A 192 6.66 18.00 23.37
CA PHE A 192 5.25 17.75 23.08
C PHE A 192 4.56 18.88 22.31
N GLN A 193 5.21 20.04 22.17
CA GLN A 193 4.58 21.23 21.61
C GLN A 193 5.59 22.28 21.12
N GLY A 194 5.10 23.27 20.39
CA GLY A 194 5.90 24.33 19.79
C GLY A 194 6.60 23.91 18.51
N PHE A 195 6.10 22.88 17.83
CA PHE A 195 6.58 22.48 16.51
C PHE A 195 6.07 23.45 15.45
N LYS A 196 6.94 23.80 14.52
CA LYS A 196 6.63 24.71 13.41
C LYS A 196 6.97 24.02 12.10
N TYR A 197 6.62 24.70 11.01
CA TYR A 197 6.90 24.27 9.65
C TYR A 197 7.27 25.50 8.82
N THR A 198 7.97 25.28 7.71
CA THR A 198 8.52 26.35 6.87
C THR A 198 7.58 26.81 5.77
N ILE A 199 6.81 25.89 5.18
CA ILE A 199 5.96 26.16 4.02
C ILE A 199 4.49 25.96 4.40
N PRO A 200 3.67 27.03 4.44
CA PRO A 200 2.24 26.90 4.68
C PRO A 200 1.52 26.34 3.46
N VAL A 201 0.49 25.54 3.73
CA VAL A 201 -0.47 25.06 2.74
C VAL A 201 -1.85 25.58 3.09
N SER A 202 -2.68 25.84 2.07
CA SER A 202 -4.05 26.34 2.28
C SER A 202 -5.01 25.25 2.72
N ASP A 203 -4.86 24.04 2.17
CA ASP A 203 -5.71 22.89 2.52
C ASP A 203 -4.92 21.59 2.31
N ILE A 204 -4.89 20.75 3.35
CA ILE A 204 -4.25 19.43 3.32
C ILE A 204 -5.00 18.44 2.41
N ASN A 205 -6.26 18.70 2.10
CA ASN A 205 -7.09 17.90 1.20
C ASN A 205 -6.96 18.32 -0.27
N MET A 206 -6.17 19.35 -0.57
CA MET A 206 -5.97 19.82 -1.94
C MET A 206 -5.14 18.79 -2.72
N GLY A 207 -5.82 17.90 -3.46
CA GLY A 207 -5.16 16.86 -4.23
C GLY A 207 -6.13 15.87 -4.86
N ASN A 208 -5.59 14.83 -5.49
CA ASN A 208 -6.39 13.74 -6.04
C ASN A 208 -6.72 12.72 -4.94
N ASP A 209 -8.02 12.56 -4.64
CA ASP A 209 -8.52 11.59 -3.65
C ASP A 209 -8.11 10.14 -3.97
N GLU A 210 -7.95 9.82 -5.25
CA GLU A 210 -7.61 8.48 -5.72
C GLU A 210 -6.65 8.51 -6.91
N SER A 211 -5.64 7.63 -6.88
CA SER A 211 -4.69 7.50 -7.97
C SER A 211 -5.35 6.93 -9.24
N VAL A 212 -4.96 7.46 -10.40
CA VAL A 212 -5.41 6.95 -11.71
C VAL A 212 -5.05 5.46 -11.88
N TYR A 213 -3.98 5.01 -11.24
CA TYR A 213 -3.55 3.60 -11.24
C TYR A 213 -4.62 2.63 -10.71
N LYS A 214 -5.43 3.03 -9.72
CA LYS A 214 -6.52 2.20 -9.18
C LYS A 214 -7.72 2.13 -10.14
N LYS A 215 -7.97 3.22 -10.88
CA LYS A 215 -9.06 3.33 -11.87
C LYS A 215 -8.79 2.51 -13.13
N LEU A 216 -7.51 2.33 -13.48
CA LEU A 216 -7.10 1.51 -14.62
C LEU A 216 -7.19 0.02 -14.25
N GLY A 217 -8.10 -0.73 -14.87
CA GLY A 217 -8.25 -2.15 -14.59
C GLY A 217 -7.12 -3.02 -15.17
N ARG A 218 -6.98 -3.03 -16.50
CA ARG A 218 -6.02 -3.91 -17.19
C ARG A 218 -4.59 -3.37 -17.07
N MET A 219 -3.63 -4.28 -16.87
CA MET A 219 -2.19 -3.93 -16.79
C MET A 219 -1.67 -3.26 -18.06
N ILE A 220 -2.13 -3.67 -19.24
CA ILE A 220 -1.77 -3.02 -20.52
C ILE A 220 -2.18 -1.54 -20.53
N ASN A 221 -3.35 -1.20 -19.98
CA ASN A 221 -3.80 0.19 -19.91
C ASN A 221 -2.94 1.01 -18.93
N LYS A 222 -2.50 0.39 -17.83
CA LYS A 222 -1.56 1.00 -16.86
C LYS A 222 -0.22 1.31 -17.52
N LEU A 223 0.31 0.35 -18.26
CA LEU A 223 1.55 0.50 -19.01
C LEU A 223 1.46 1.60 -20.07
N HIS A 224 0.40 1.60 -20.87
CA HIS A 224 0.19 2.63 -21.88
C HIS A 224 0.10 4.03 -21.25
N SER A 225 -0.61 4.15 -20.11
CA SER A 225 -0.71 5.42 -19.37
C SER A 225 0.63 5.86 -18.80
N GLN A 226 1.42 4.92 -18.25
CA GLN A 226 2.78 5.19 -17.74
C GLN A 226 3.70 5.70 -18.86
N LEU A 227 3.65 5.08 -20.04
CA LEU A 227 4.47 5.46 -21.19
C LEU A 227 4.04 6.80 -21.79
N THR A 228 2.73 7.03 -21.89
CA THR A 228 2.18 8.33 -22.31
C THR A 228 2.62 9.45 -21.37
N LEU A 229 2.73 9.16 -20.07
CA LEU A 229 3.26 10.12 -19.10
C LEU A 229 4.76 10.33 -19.28
N ALA A 230 5.54 9.26 -19.49
CA ALA A 230 6.97 9.35 -19.75
C ALA A 230 7.27 10.21 -21.00
N GLU A 231 6.49 10.07 -22.07
CA GLU A 231 6.61 10.89 -23.29
C GLU A 231 6.34 12.38 -23.06
N LYS A 232 5.59 12.73 -22.02
CA LYS A 232 5.23 14.12 -21.69
C LYS A 232 6.23 14.80 -20.76
N ILE A 233 7.06 14.04 -20.05
CA ILE A 233 7.97 14.57 -19.03
C ILE A 233 9.37 14.67 -19.62
N GLU A 234 9.91 15.89 -19.70
CA GLU A 234 11.25 16.16 -20.24
C GLU A 234 12.36 15.43 -19.46
N ALA A 235 12.23 15.32 -18.15
CA ALA A 235 13.20 14.64 -17.29
C ALA A 235 13.22 13.11 -17.42
N VAL A 236 12.29 12.51 -18.18
CA VAL A 236 12.12 11.05 -18.27
C VAL A 236 12.39 10.57 -19.69
N ASP A 237 13.40 9.70 -19.83
CA ASP A 237 13.65 8.99 -21.09
C ASP A 237 12.66 7.83 -21.27
N ALA A 238 11.67 8.03 -22.16
CA ALA A 238 10.65 7.05 -22.46
C ALA A 238 11.20 5.76 -23.09
N GLU A 239 12.26 5.83 -23.90
CA GLU A 239 12.92 4.66 -24.49
C GLU A 239 13.54 3.80 -23.38
N MET A 240 14.25 4.43 -22.44
CA MET A 240 14.86 3.73 -21.32
C MET A 240 13.81 3.10 -20.39
N VAL A 241 12.67 3.77 -20.17
CA VAL A 241 11.54 3.19 -19.41
C VAL A 241 10.97 1.99 -20.15
N ALA A 242 10.70 2.10 -21.45
CA ALA A 242 10.18 0.99 -22.25
C ALA A 242 11.13 -0.22 -22.24
N LYS A 243 12.44 0.02 -22.39
CA LYS A 243 13.48 -1.01 -22.32
C LYS A 243 13.52 -1.71 -20.96
N LYS A 244 13.44 -0.95 -19.86
CA LYS A 244 13.38 -1.52 -18.50
C LYS A 244 12.15 -2.41 -18.36
N VAL A 245 10.97 -1.91 -18.73
CA VAL A 245 9.72 -2.67 -18.61
C VAL A 245 9.76 -3.97 -19.43
N LEU A 246 10.27 -3.90 -20.67
CA LEU A 246 10.39 -5.06 -21.54
C LEU A 246 11.31 -6.13 -20.93
N THR A 247 12.46 -5.73 -20.38
CA THR A 247 13.48 -6.65 -19.89
C THR A 247 13.20 -7.22 -18.51
N THR A 248 12.74 -6.40 -17.55
CA THR A 248 12.55 -6.83 -16.16
C THR A 248 11.20 -7.47 -15.93
N HIS A 249 10.17 -7.06 -16.67
CA HIS A 249 8.80 -7.57 -16.50
C HIS A 249 8.39 -8.51 -17.63
N PHE A 250 8.29 -8.02 -18.87
CA PHE A 250 7.62 -8.79 -19.94
C PHE A 250 8.39 -10.04 -20.35
N ILE A 251 9.65 -9.89 -20.80
CA ILE A 251 10.47 -11.03 -21.23
C ILE A 251 10.64 -12.05 -20.09
N ARG A 252 10.80 -11.56 -18.85
CA ARG A 252 10.95 -12.41 -17.67
C ARG A 252 9.67 -13.20 -17.38
N ASP A 253 8.50 -12.58 -17.49
CA ASP A 253 7.23 -13.24 -17.25
C ASP A 253 6.85 -14.22 -18.38
N ILE A 254 7.03 -13.83 -19.65
CA ILE A 254 6.77 -14.70 -20.79
C ILE A 254 7.65 -15.95 -20.72
N ALA A 255 8.97 -15.79 -20.57
CA ALA A 255 9.89 -16.92 -20.47
C ALA A 255 9.65 -17.76 -19.20
N GLY A 256 9.31 -17.11 -18.08
CA GLY A 256 8.96 -17.76 -16.83
C GLY A 256 7.72 -18.63 -16.96
N ASN A 257 6.65 -18.10 -17.55
CA ASN A 257 5.39 -18.81 -17.77
C ASN A 257 5.56 -19.94 -18.81
N LEU A 258 6.36 -19.74 -19.85
CA LEU A 258 6.68 -20.78 -20.83
C LEU A 258 7.40 -21.96 -20.19
N ARG A 259 8.45 -21.69 -19.40
CA ARG A 259 9.18 -22.72 -18.65
C ARG A 259 8.29 -23.39 -17.59
N ALA A 260 7.44 -22.63 -16.90
CA ALA A 260 6.51 -23.16 -15.94
C ALA A 260 5.49 -24.09 -16.63
N PHE A 261 4.99 -23.72 -17.82
CA PHE A 261 4.04 -24.52 -18.57
C PHE A 261 4.58 -25.90 -18.97
N THR A 262 5.84 -25.98 -19.42
CA THR A 262 6.46 -27.26 -19.83
C THR A 262 6.82 -28.16 -18.64
N THR A 263 7.02 -27.57 -17.45
CA THR A 263 7.41 -28.28 -16.22
C THR A 263 6.29 -28.41 -15.19
N GLN A 264 5.06 -27.97 -15.53
CA GLN A 264 3.99 -27.81 -14.55
C GLN A 264 3.51 -29.12 -13.93
N ASN A 265 3.00 -28.99 -12.70
CA ASN A 265 2.22 -30.04 -12.07
C ASN A 265 0.72 -29.86 -12.38
N PHE A 266 -0.02 -30.94 -12.23
CA PHE A 266 -1.46 -30.99 -12.42
C PHE A 266 -2.18 -31.02 -11.07
N ARG A 267 -3.37 -30.42 -10.99
CA ARG A 267 -4.18 -30.39 -9.76
C ARG A 267 -5.56 -30.94 -10.04
N CYS A 268 -6.09 -31.77 -9.13
CA CYS A 268 -7.50 -32.13 -9.17
C CYS A 268 -8.37 -30.98 -8.66
N LYS A 269 -9.44 -30.63 -9.40
CA LYS A 269 -10.39 -29.60 -8.99
C LYS A 269 -11.18 -29.92 -7.73
N SER A 270 -11.44 -31.21 -7.47
CA SER A 270 -12.29 -31.65 -6.36
C SER A 270 -11.52 -31.82 -5.06
N CYS A 271 -10.38 -32.53 -5.07
CA CYS A 271 -9.62 -32.83 -3.85
C CYS A 271 -8.30 -32.06 -3.69
N ASN A 272 -7.95 -31.18 -4.64
CA ASN A 272 -6.72 -30.38 -4.64
C ASN A 272 -5.40 -31.16 -4.62
N LYS A 273 -5.44 -32.50 -4.77
CA LYS A 273 -4.22 -33.31 -4.85
C LYS A 273 -3.43 -32.94 -6.10
N ARG A 274 -2.11 -32.87 -5.93
CA ARG A 274 -1.15 -32.48 -6.96
C ARG A 274 -0.49 -33.71 -7.55
N PHE A 275 -0.38 -33.75 -8.87
CA PHE A 275 0.24 -34.83 -9.62
C PHE A 275 1.37 -34.27 -10.48
N ARG A 276 2.54 -34.91 -10.43
CA ARG A 276 3.68 -34.53 -11.28
C ARG A 276 3.43 -34.81 -12.77
N ARG A 277 2.63 -35.83 -13.06
CA ARG A 277 2.25 -36.24 -14.43
C ARG A 277 0.74 -36.46 -14.47
N LEU A 278 0.14 -36.23 -15.64
CA LEU A 278 -1.29 -36.48 -15.83
C LEU A 278 -1.56 -37.99 -15.69
N PRO A 279 -2.50 -38.43 -14.84
CA PRO A 279 -2.89 -39.83 -14.75
C PRO A 279 -3.39 -40.33 -16.12
N LEU A 280 -3.00 -41.53 -16.55
CA LEU A 280 -3.39 -42.09 -17.85
C LEU A 280 -4.91 -42.22 -18.02
N ARG A 281 -5.66 -42.37 -16.93
CA ARG A 281 -7.14 -42.40 -16.94
C ARG A 281 -7.78 -41.02 -17.16
N GLY A 282 -7.00 -39.93 -17.21
CA GLY A 282 -7.49 -38.55 -17.34
C GLY A 282 -8.26 -38.01 -16.12
N LYS A 283 -8.48 -38.83 -15.08
CA LYS A 283 -9.21 -38.50 -13.86
C LYS A 283 -8.33 -38.70 -12.63
N CYS A 284 -8.68 -38.00 -11.55
CA CYS A 284 -8.01 -38.18 -10.27
C CYS A 284 -8.22 -39.61 -9.74
N PRO A 285 -7.16 -40.35 -9.38
CA PRO A 285 -7.28 -41.71 -8.87
C PRO A 285 -8.05 -41.81 -7.54
N ASP A 286 -7.97 -40.78 -6.68
CA ASP A 286 -8.59 -40.85 -5.35
C ASP A 286 -10.07 -40.43 -5.32
N CYS A 287 -10.47 -39.42 -6.12
CA CYS A 287 -11.83 -38.84 -6.06
C CYS A 287 -12.58 -38.87 -7.39
N GLY A 288 -11.98 -39.36 -8.48
CA GLY A 288 -12.58 -39.37 -9.82
C GLY A 288 -12.75 -37.99 -10.47
N GLY A 289 -12.39 -36.90 -9.78
CA GLY A 289 -12.53 -35.53 -10.28
C GLY A 289 -11.60 -35.19 -11.45
N ALA A 290 -11.98 -34.16 -12.21
CA ALA A 290 -11.20 -33.66 -13.34
C ALA A 290 -9.85 -33.08 -12.89
N VAL A 291 -8.80 -33.42 -13.64
CA VAL A 291 -7.44 -32.92 -13.43
C VAL A 291 -7.19 -31.77 -14.39
N THR A 292 -6.69 -30.64 -13.88
CA THR A 292 -6.42 -29.45 -14.69
C THR A 292 -4.97 -28.99 -14.60
N LEU A 293 -4.56 -28.29 -15.66
CA LEU A 293 -3.31 -27.52 -15.72
C LEU A 293 -3.30 -26.42 -14.66
N THR A 294 -2.11 -26.06 -14.22
CA THR A 294 -1.90 -24.93 -13.30
C THR A 294 -1.51 -23.67 -14.05
N VAL A 295 -0.83 -23.82 -15.19
CA VAL A 295 -0.49 -22.74 -16.11
C VAL A 295 -1.17 -23.01 -17.45
N TYR A 296 -1.86 -22.00 -17.98
CA TYR A 296 -2.59 -22.08 -19.24
C TYR A 296 -1.89 -21.25 -20.32
N ARG A 297 -2.09 -21.61 -21.59
CA ARG A 297 -1.57 -20.90 -22.78
C ARG A 297 -1.80 -19.39 -22.72
N GLY A 298 -3.00 -18.96 -22.36
CA GLY A 298 -3.34 -17.54 -22.27
C GLY A 298 -2.53 -16.75 -21.23
N GLY A 299 -1.92 -17.43 -20.24
CA GLY A 299 -0.98 -16.80 -19.31
C GLY A 299 0.36 -16.46 -19.96
N ILE A 300 0.79 -17.23 -20.95
CA ILE A 300 2.05 -17.03 -21.68
C ILE A 300 1.89 -15.94 -22.74
N GLU A 301 0.78 -15.97 -23.50
CA GLU A 301 0.54 -15.04 -24.63
C GLU A 301 0.14 -13.63 -24.18
N LYS A 302 -0.24 -13.46 -22.91
CA LYS A 302 -0.84 -12.23 -22.36
C LYS A 302 -0.06 -10.94 -22.68
N TYR A 303 1.27 -11.01 -22.70
CA TYR A 303 2.14 -9.83 -22.87
C TYR A 303 2.90 -9.81 -24.18
N LEU A 304 2.74 -10.82 -25.04
CA LEU A 304 3.52 -10.94 -26.27
C LEU A 304 3.24 -9.78 -27.23
N GLU A 305 1.96 -9.50 -27.47
CA GLU A 305 1.54 -8.38 -28.35
C GLU A 305 2.03 -7.02 -27.82
N ALA A 306 1.85 -6.77 -26.52
CA ALA A 306 2.32 -5.54 -25.89
C ALA A 306 3.85 -5.39 -25.95
N ALA A 307 4.59 -6.49 -25.85
CA ALA A 307 6.05 -6.51 -25.98
C ALA A 307 6.49 -6.14 -27.41
N HIS A 308 5.82 -6.66 -28.44
CA HIS A 308 6.11 -6.29 -29.83
C HIS A 308 5.81 -4.81 -30.09
N GLN A 309 4.67 -4.30 -29.62
CA GLN A 309 4.32 -2.88 -29.75
C GLN A 309 5.35 -1.97 -29.10
N LEU A 310 5.89 -2.35 -27.94
CA LEU A 310 6.96 -1.60 -27.27
C LEU A 310 8.24 -1.53 -28.11
N VAL A 311 8.69 -2.66 -28.65
CA VAL A 311 9.90 -2.72 -29.46
C VAL A 311 9.76 -1.87 -30.72
N GLN A 312 8.61 -1.95 -31.39
CA GLN A 312 8.33 -1.18 -32.60
C GLN A 312 8.20 0.32 -32.32
N LYS A 313 7.43 0.71 -31.30
CA LYS A 313 7.15 2.12 -31.00
C LYS A 313 8.40 2.89 -30.57
N TYR A 314 9.24 2.28 -29.74
CA TYR A 314 10.43 2.93 -29.18
C TYR A 314 11.73 2.55 -29.91
N GLY A 315 11.66 1.82 -31.03
CA GLY A 315 12.86 1.46 -31.80
C GLY A 315 13.90 0.68 -31.00
N LEU A 316 13.48 -0.20 -30.09
CA LEU A 316 14.39 -0.95 -29.22
C LEU A 316 15.26 -1.91 -30.04
N SER A 317 16.44 -2.27 -29.52
CA SER A 317 17.44 -3.03 -30.29
C SER A 317 16.90 -4.34 -30.89
N GLU A 318 17.46 -4.69 -32.06
CA GLU A 318 17.07 -5.87 -32.83
C GLU A 318 17.14 -7.18 -32.02
N TYR A 319 18.06 -7.26 -31.07
CA TYR A 319 18.17 -8.37 -30.13
C TYR A 319 16.84 -8.67 -29.40
N TYR A 320 16.11 -7.62 -28.97
CA TYR A 320 14.84 -7.82 -28.29
C TYR A 320 13.73 -8.27 -29.25
N ALA A 321 13.72 -7.75 -30.47
CA ALA A 321 12.80 -8.18 -31.52
C ALA A 321 12.98 -9.67 -31.84
N GLN A 322 14.24 -10.08 -32.09
CA GLN A 322 14.60 -11.48 -32.36
C GLN A 322 14.24 -12.39 -31.19
N ARG A 323 14.50 -11.95 -29.96
CA ARG A 323 14.19 -12.74 -28.76
C ARG A 323 12.69 -12.96 -28.58
N LEU A 324 11.85 -11.95 -28.85
CA LEU A 324 10.39 -12.13 -28.82
C LEU A 324 9.92 -13.06 -29.93
N PHE A 325 10.49 -12.94 -31.13
CA PHE A 325 10.19 -13.82 -32.26
C PHE A 325 10.48 -15.29 -31.95
N LEU A 326 11.66 -15.59 -31.38
CA LEU A 326 12.01 -16.96 -30.98
C LEU A 326 11.02 -17.54 -29.95
N VAL A 327 10.59 -16.73 -28.99
CA VAL A 327 9.60 -17.16 -28.01
C VAL A 327 8.24 -17.40 -28.65
N GLU A 328 7.84 -16.57 -29.62
CA GLU A 328 6.61 -16.78 -30.38
C GLU A 328 6.66 -18.08 -31.19
N GLU A 329 7.77 -18.38 -31.87
CA GLU A 329 7.96 -19.65 -32.58
C GLU A 329 7.89 -20.85 -31.63
N GLU A 330 8.50 -20.75 -30.44
CA GLU A 330 8.43 -21.80 -29.42
C GLU A 330 7.00 -22.02 -28.93
N ILE A 331 6.25 -20.95 -28.70
CA ILE A 331 4.82 -21.02 -28.35
C ILE A 331 4.04 -21.69 -29.49
N ARG A 332 4.24 -21.28 -30.75
CA ARG A 332 3.58 -21.89 -31.90
C ARG A 332 3.89 -23.38 -31.97
N SER A 333 5.15 -23.77 -31.92
CA SER A 333 5.58 -25.18 -31.96
C SER A 333 4.97 -26.02 -30.82
N LEU A 334 4.91 -25.49 -29.60
CA LEU A 334 4.34 -26.20 -28.45
C LEU A 334 2.81 -26.38 -28.52
N PHE A 335 2.10 -25.48 -29.21
CA PHE A 335 0.63 -25.48 -29.27
C PHE A 335 0.05 -25.81 -30.65
N GLU A 336 0.88 -25.93 -31.69
CA GLU A 336 0.53 -26.41 -33.02
C GLU A 336 0.23 -27.91 -32.95
N GLY A 337 -0.96 -28.23 -32.46
CA GLY A 337 -1.40 -29.60 -32.35
C GLY A 337 -2.89 -29.86 -32.18
N ASN A 338 -3.78 -28.87 -31.94
CA ASN A 338 -5.19 -29.21 -31.66
C ASN A 338 -6.25 -28.09 -31.77
N LYS A 339 -6.31 -27.31 -32.86
CA LYS A 339 -7.57 -26.66 -33.28
C LYS A 339 -7.64 -26.48 -34.81
N PRO A 340 -8.76 -26.81 -35.49
CA PRO A 340 -8.99 -26.33 -36.85
C PRO A 340 -8.93 -24.80 -36.85
N ARG A 341 -8.15 -24.22 -37.76
CA ARG A 341 -8.11 -22.76 -37.97
C ARG A 341 -9.54 -22.30 -38.29
N GLN A 342 -10.13 -21.49 -37.42
CA GLN A 342 -11.32 -20.72 -37.77
C GLN A 342 -10.87 -19.65 -38.75
N VAL A 343 -11.12 -19.89 -40.03
CA VAL A 343 -10.81 -18.95 -41.12
C VAL A 343 -11.85 -17.82 -41.08
N SER A 344 -11.43 -16.57 -41.21
CA SER A 344 -12.38 -15.46 -41.27
C SER A 344 -13.05 -15.44 -42.66
N LEU A 345 -14.32 -15.06 -42.72
CA LEU A 345 -15.02 -14.90 -44.01
C LEU A 345 -14.36 -13.85 -44.92
N ALA A 346 -13.62 -12.89 -44.34
CA ALA A 346 -12.87 -11.89 -45.10
C ALA A 346 -11.71 -12.49 -45.90
N ASP A 347 -11.13 -13.60 -45.43
CA ASP A 347 -10.05 -14.30 -46.13
C ASP A 347 -10.53 -15.03 -47.41
N PHE A 348 -11.85 -15.15 -47.60
CA PHE A 348 -12.48 -15.77 -48.78
C PHE A 348 -12.98 -14.76 -49.82
N VAL A 349 -12.99 -13.47 -49.51
CA VAL A 349 -13.58 -12.42 -50.36
C VAL A 349 -12.51 -11.37 -50.80
N GLY A 350 -11.23 -11.66 -50.59
CA GLY A 350 -10.10 -10.85 -51.05
C GLY A 350 -9.52 -11.34 -52.37
#